data_AF-D8FAD8-F1
#
_entry.id   AF-D8FAD8-F1
#
_cell.length_a   1.000
_cell.length_b   1.000
_cell.length_c   1.000
_cell.angle_alpha   90.00
_cell.angle_beta   90.00
_cell.angle_gamma   90.00
#
_symmetry.space_group_name_H-M   'P 1'
#
loop_
_entity.id
_entity.type
_entity.pdbx_description
1 polymer ?
#
loop_
_entity_poly.entity_id
_entity_poly.type
_entity_poly.pdbx_seq_one_letter_code
_entity_poly.pdbx_strand_id
1 'polypeptide(L)' 'MKEITIYNTLKGRLETVSFEFTDENTTWFDDLEDYYIYRIADAFGGLLVQETGYTYPIL' A
#
# COMPACT_ATOMS: atom_id res chain seq x y z
N MET A 1 9.05 -6.51 9.97
CA MET A 1 8.39 -5.19 9.91
C MET A 1 9.34 -4.18 9.28
N LYS A 2 8.85 -3.36 8.34
CA LYS A 2 9.64 -2.32 7.66
C LYS A 2 8.98 -0.97 7.86
N GLU A 3 9.77 0.10 7.88
CA GLU A 3 9.25 1.46 7.87
C GLU A 3 8.91 1.86 6.44
N ILE A 4 7.65 2.22 6.19
CA ILE A 4 7.17 2.69 4.90
C ILE A 4 6.48 4.04 5.06
N THR A 5 6.53 4.86 4.01
CA THR A 5 5.75 6.09 3.94
C THR A 5 4.43 5.80 3.24
N ILE A 6 3.31 6.21 3.85
CA ILE A 6 1.97 6.13 3.29
C ILE A 6 1.32 7.51 3.26
N TYR A 7 0.35 7.73 2.39
CA TYR A 7 -0.56 8.88 2.49
C TYR A 7 -1.82 8.48 3.24
N ASN A 8 -2.04 9.08 4.40
CA ASN A 8 -3.23 8.87 5.20
C ASN A 8 -4.32 9.85 4.75
N THR A 9 -5.33 9.34 4.06
CA THR A 9 -6.43 10.15 3.51
C THR A 9 -7.27 10.83 4.60
N LEU A 10 -7.47 10.16 5.74
CA LEU A 10 -8.21 10.72 6.87
C LEU A 10 -7.49 11.91 7.51
N LYS A 11 -6.16 11.91 7.51
CA LYS A 11 -5.33 13.00 8.06
C LYS A 11 -4.86 14.00 7.00
N GLY A 12 -5.03 13.69 5.72
CA GLY A 12 -4.60 14.50 4.59
C GLY A 12 -3.08 14.69 4.49
N ARG A 13 -2.26 13.75 4.97
CA ARG A 13 -0.79 13.89 5.01
C ARG A 13 -0.06 12.56 4.88
N LEU A 14 1.24 12.65 4.55
CA LEU A 14 2.16 11.53 4.59
C LEU A 14 2.52 11.16 6.03
N GLU A 15 2.60 9.86 6.33
CA GLU A 15 3.03 9.31 7.61
C GLU A 15 4.00 8.14 7.38
N THR A 16 4.99 8.00 8.24
CA THR A 16 5.84 6.81 8.29
C THR A 16 5.23 5.82 9.27
N VAL A 17 5.03 4.58 8.82
CA VAL A 17 4.42 3.51 9.59
C VAL A 17 5.26 2.24 9.51
N SER A 18 5.22 1.45 10.59
CA SER A 18 5.84 0.14 10.63
C SER A 18 4.86 -0.90 10.08
N PHE A 19 5.05 -1.32 8.83
CA PHE A 19 4.18 -2.26 8.13
C PHE A 19 4.98 -3.15 7.19
N GLU A 20 4.51 -4.38 6.96
CA GLU A 20 5.11 -5.30 6.03
C GLU A 20 4.03 -5.96 5.18
N PHE A 21 4.20 -5.86 3.86
CA PHE A 21 3.39 -6.56 2.89
C PHE A 21 3.85 -8.01 2.84
N THR A 22 2.92 -8.95 3.04
CA THR A 22 3.15 -10.39 3.02
C THR A 22 2.07 -11.06 2.19
N ASP A 23 2.31 -12.31 1.78
CA ASP A 23 1.33 -13.05 0.99
C ASP A 23 0.04 -13.37 1.77
N GLU A 24 0.08 -13.31 3.10
CA GLU A 24 -1.09 -13.51 3.95
C GLU A 24 -1.99 -12.28 4.06
N ASN A 25 -1.46 -11.06 3.86
CA ASN A 25 -2.20 -9.81 4.03
C ASN A 25 -2.33 -8.97 2.74
N THR A 26 -1.66 -9.37 1.66
CA THR A 26 -1.54 -8.59 0.43
C THR A 26 -1.99 -9.40 -0.77
N THR A 27 -2.82 -8.79 -1.62
CA THR A 27 -3.03 -9.23 -2.99
C THR A 27 -2.10 -8.45 -3.92
N TRP A 28 -1.28 -9.18 -4.66
CA TRP A 28 -0.30 -8.65 -5.61
C TRP A 28 -0.83 -8.72 -7.04
N PHE A 29 -0.60 -7.68 -7.84
CA PHE A 29 -1.05 -7.57 -9.24
C PHE A 29 0.14 -7.52 -10.20
N ASP A 30 1.16 -8.34 -9.94
CA ASP A 30 2.48 -8.26 -10.58
C ASP A 30 2.49 -8.74 -12.05
N ASP A 31 1.48 -9.51 -12.45
CA ASP A 31 1.41 -10.16 -13.77
C ASP A 31 0.65 -9.35 -14.83
N LEU A 32 0.27 -8.10 -14.53
CA LEU A 32 -0.62 -7.33 -15.38
C LEU A 32 0.03 -6.02 -15.83
N GLU A 33 0.50 -5.97 -17.08
CA GLU A 33 1.25 -4.84 -17.66
C GLU A 33 0.47 -3.51 -17.72
N ASP A 34 -0.86 -3.55 -17.67
CA ASP A 34 -1.75 -2.39 -17.88
C ASP A 34 -2.47 -1.87 -16.61
N TYR A 35 -2.21 -2.44 -15.42
CA TYR A 35 -2.94 -2.04 -14.22
C TYR A 35 -2.24 -0.89 -13.49
N TYR A 36 -3.04 0.10 -13.10
CA TYR A 36 -2.59 1.21 -12.26
C TYR A 36 -2.32 0.77 -10.82
N ILE A 37 -2.87 -0.36 -10.36
CA ILE A 37 -2.71 -0.85 -8.99
C ILE A 37 -1.67 -1.98 -8.96
N TYR A 38 -0.63 -1.80 -8.15
CA TYR A 38 0.43 -2.79 -7.92
C TYR A 38 0.04 -3.81 -6.85
N ARG A 39 -0.53 -3.34 -5.73
CA ARG A 39 -0.95 -4.21 -4.62
C ARG A 39 -2.00 -3.57 -3.73
N ILE A 40 -2.78 -4.42 -3.06
CA ILE A 40 -3.74 -4.02 -2.03
C ILE A 40 -3.48 -4.88 -0.79
N ALA A 41 -3.37 -4.24 0.38
CA ALA A 41 -3.14 -4.94 1.64
C ALA A 41 -4.10 -4.51 2.75
N ASP A 42 -4.52 -5.46 3.57
CA ASP A 42 -5.29 -5.18 4.80
C ASP A 42 -4.37 -4.58 5.87
N ALA A 43 -4.64 -3.33 6.28
CA ALA A 43 -3.79 -2.63 7.25
C ALA A 43 -4.56 -1.58 8.05
N PHE A 44 -4.21 -1.42 9.32
CA PHE A 44 -4.72 -0.33 10.19
C PHE A 44 -6.26 -0.23 10.27
N GLY A 45 -6.98 -1.33 10.05
CA GLY A 45 -8.45 -1.33 10.00
C GLY A 45 -9.05 -0.82 8.69
N GLY A 46 -8.25 -0.67 7.64
CA GLY A 46 -8.64 -0.29 6.28
C GLY A 46 -7.78 -1.01 5.24
N LEU A 47 -7.60 -0.38 4.07
CA LEU A 47 -6.84 -0.91 2.95
C LEU A 47 -5.69 0.02 2.59
N LEU A 48 -4.49 -0.53 2.42
CA LEU A 48 -3.41 0.15 1.73
C LEU A 48 -3.47 -0.20 0.25
N VAL A 49 -3.67 0.81 -0.58
CA VAL A 49 -3.67 0.68 -2.04
C VAL A 49 -2.41 1.33 -2.57
N GLN A 50 -1.58 0.56 -3.28
CA GLN A 50 -0.39 1.10 -3.92
C GLN A 50 -0.48 0.98 -5.43
N GLU A 51 -0.21 2.09 -6.12
CA GLU A 51 -0.17 2.15 -7.57
C GLU A 51 1.15 1.61 -8.14
N THR A 52 1.14 1.25 -9.42
CA THR A 52 2.36 0.96 -10.18
C THR A 52 3.23 2.22 -10.32
N GLY A 53 4.55 2.04 -10.45
CA GLY A 53 5.50 3.16 -10.53
C GLY A 53 6.07 3.67 -9.20
N TYR A 54 6.04 2.85 -8.14
CA TYR A 54 6.72 3.10 -6.86
C TYR A 54 6.25 4.36 -6.10
N THR A 55 4.99 4.73 -6.24
CA THR A 55 4.36 5.75 -5.38
C THR A 55 4.18 5.21 -3.96
N TYR A 56 3.99 6.09 -2.97
CA TYR A 56 3.63 5.67 -1.62
C TYR A 56 2.22 5.05 -1.61
N PRO A 57 1.95 4.00 -0.82
CA PRO A 57 0.60 3.49 -0.63
C PRO A 57 -0.33 4.55 -0.02
N ILE A 58 -1.60 4.49 -0.39
CA ILE A 58 -2.67 5.33 0.15
C ILE A 58 -3.46 4.51 1.15
N LEU A 59 -3.66 5.06 2.35
CA LEU A 59 -4.51 4.55 3.43
C LEU A 59 -5.81 5.34 3.51
#